data_AF-R9MT61-F1
#
_entry.id   AF-R9MT61-F1
#
_cell.length_a   1.000
_cell.length_b   1.000
_cell.length_c   1.000
_cell.angle_alpha   90.00
_cell.angle_beta   90.00
_cell.angle_gamma   90.00
#
_symmetry.space_group_name_H-M   'P 1'
#
loop_
_entity.id
_entity.type
_entity.pdbx_description
1 polymer ?
#
loop_
_entity_poly.entity_id
_entity_poly.type
_entity_poly.pdbx_seq_one_letter_code
_entity_poly.pdbx_strand_id
1 'polypeptide(L)' 'MTTPLFLLRCVEIGISIADLDLLTIGLVLDIWTEKANDDVKYKKKATQEDFDKF' A
#
# COMPACT_ATOMS: atom_id res chain seq x y z
N MET A 1 -6.70 1.88 -14.13
CA MET A 1 -5.26 2.09 -13.89
C MET A 1 -4.52 1.72 -15.16
N THR A 2 -3.67 2.60 -15.71
CA THR A 2 -2.81 2.29 -16.86
C THR A 2 -1.39 2.01 -16.38
N THR A 3 -0.58 1.28 -17.15
CA THR A 3 0.82 0.96 -16.77
C THR A 3 1.67 2.20 -16.43
N PRO A 4 1.62 3.31 -17.20
CA PRO A 4 2.39 4.51 -16.85
C PRO A 4 1.94 5.12 -15.52
N LEU A 5 0.63 5.15 -15.25
CA LEU A 5 0.10 5.67 -14.00
C LEU A 5 0.50 4.77 -12.82
N PHE A 6 0.48 3.44 -12.99
CA PHE A 6 0.93 2.50 -11.96
C PHE A 6 2.41 2.72 -11.59
N LEU A 7 3.30 2.87 -12.57
CA LEU A 7 4.72 3.13 -12.31
C LEU A 7 4.94 4.46 -11.61
N LEU A 8 4.18 5.50 -11.97
CA LEU A 8 4.20 6.78 -11.24
C LEU A 8 3.81 6.58 -9.77
N ARG A 9 2.78 5.77 -9.49
CA ARG A 9 2.36 5.46 -8.12
C ARG A 9 3.41 4.69 -7.32
N CYS A 10 4.15 3.79 -7.96
CA CYS A 10 5.29 3.10 -7.32
C CYS A 10 6.33 4.12 -6.85
N VAL A 11 6.70 5.08 -7.71
CA VAL A 11 7.65 6.14 -7.37
C VAL A 11 7.12 7.07 -6.28
N GLU A 12 5.84 7.44 -6.31
CA GLU A 12 5.21 8.30 -5.29
C GLU A 12 5.27 7.71 -3.87
N ILE A 13 5.29 6.39 -3.74
CA ILE A 13 5.38 5.67 -2.45
C ILE A 13 6.79 5.13 -2.17
N GLY A 14 7.77 5.50 -2.99
CA GLY A 14 9.18 5.16 -2.77
C GLY A 14 9.56 3.72 -3.12
N ILE A 15 8.74 3.01 -3.90
CA ILE A 15 9.03 1.65 -4.38
C ILE A 15 9.87 1.73 -5.66
N SER A 16 11.04 1.09 -5.64
CA SER A 16 11.88 0.95 -6.82
C SER A 16 11.24 -0.02 -7.81
N ILE A 17 11.47 0.20 -9.11
CA ILE A 17 11.03 -0.72 -10.16
C ILE A 17 11.65 -2.12 -9.95
N ALA A 18 12.86 -2.18 -9.40
CA ALA A 18 13.56 -3.43 -9.13
C ALA A 18 12.84 -4.30 -8.09
N ASP A 19 12.08 -3.70 -7.16
CA ASP A 19 11.38 -4.40 -6.08
C ASP A 19 9.99 -4.89 -6.50
N LEU A 20 9.54 -4.58 -7.73
CA LEU A 20 8.23 -4.98 -8.24
C LEU A 20 8.11 -6.49 -8.53
N ASP A 21 9.22 -7.23 -8.53
CA ASP A 21 9.21 -8.68 -8.61
C ASP A 21 8.75 -9.34 -7.29
N LEU A 22 8.94 -8.67 -6.16
CA LEU A 22 8.53 -9.09 -4.82
C LEU A 22 7.08 -8.71 -4.48
N LEU A 23 6.47 -7.81 -5.25
CA LEU A 23 5.20 -7.18 -4.92
C LEU A 23 4.14 -7.45 -5.98
N THR A 24 2.90 -7.66 -5.54
CA THR A 24 1.77 -7.71 -6.45
C THR A 24 1.25 -6.29 -6.73
N ILE A 25 0.61 -6.12 -7.90
CA ILE A 25 -0.07 -4.85 -8.24
C ILE A 25 -1.08 -4.46 -7.14
N GLY A 26 -1.80 -5.43 -6.56
CA GLY A 26 -2.76 -5.19 -5.48
C GLY A 26 -2.10 -4.60 -4.24
N LEU A 27 -0.99 -5.20 -3.79
CA LEU A 27 -0.27 -4.72 -2.61
C LEU A 27 0.27 -3.29 -2.78
N VAL A 28 0.80 -2.96 -3.95
CA VAL A 28 1.25 -1.59 -4.27
C VAL A 28 0.08 -0.60 -4.22
N LEU A 29 -1.09 -0.98 -4.72
CA LEU A 29 -2.29 -0.14 -4.69
C LEU A 29 -2.84 0.03 -3.27
N ASP A 30 -2.75 -1.01 -2.44
CA ASP A 30 -3.17 -0.96 -1.03
C ASP A 30 -2.26 0.01 -0.25
N ILE A 31 -0.94 -0.08 -0.41
CA ILE A 31 0.02 0.87 0.20
C ILE A 31 -0.26 2.31 -0.27
N TRP A 32 -0.51 2.51 -1.57
CA TRP A 32 -0.84 3.83 -2.10
C TRP A 32 -2.17 4.37 -1.53
N THR A 33 -3.16 3.51 -1.33
CA THR A 33 -4.45 3.87 -0.73
C THR A 33 -4.29 4.22 0.75
N GLU A 34 -3.51 3.45 1.49
CA GLU A 34 -3.21 3.73 2.90
C GLU A 34 -2.45 5.04 3.08
N LYS A 35 -1.48 5.36 2.21
CA LYS A 35 -0.82 6.67 2.19
C LYS A 35 -1.83 7.82 2.03
N ALA A 36 -2.83 7.67 1.16
CA ALA A 36 -3.86 8.69 0.99
C ALA A 36 -4.74 8.87 2.24
N ASN A 37 -4.73 7.87 3.14
CA ASN A 37 -5.46 7.87 4.40
C ASN A 37 -4.58 8.19 5.62
N ASP A 38 -3.35 8.67 5.45
CA ASP A 38 -2.42 8.96 6.56
C ASP A 38 -3.04 9.91 7.63
N ASP A 39 -3.87 10.85 7.20
CA ASP A 39 -4.56 11.81 8.08
C ASP A 39 -5.89 11.28 8.67
N VAL A 40 -6.34 10.10 8.25
CA VAL A 40 -7.64 9.54 8.63
C VAL A 40 -7.56 8.90 10.03
N LYS A 41 -8.38 9.43 10.95
CA LYS A 41 -8.55 8.85 12.29
C LYS A 41 -9.62 7.75 12.27
N TYR A 42 -9.19 6.52 12.06
CA TYR A 42 -10.05 5.35 12.17
C TYR A 42 -10.59 5.16 13.60
N LYS A 43 -11.89 4.88 13.73
CA LYS A 43 -12.53 4.61 15.04
C LYS A 43 -11.99 3.35 15.72
N LYS A 44 -11.55 2.37 14.92
CA LYS A 44 -10.95 1.12 15.36
C LYS A 44 -9.71 0.88 14.51
N LYS A 45 -8.55 0.75 15.15
CA LYS A 45 -7.32 0.28 14.51
C LYS A 45 -7.11 -1.18 14.93
N ALA A 46 -6.75 -2.02 13.98
CA ALA A 46 -6.36 -3.40 14.29
C ALA A 46 -5.12 -3.38 15.18
N THR A 47 -5.14 -4.19 16.23
CA THR A 47 -4.02 -4.38 17.16
C THR A 47 -3.29 -5.68 16.84
N GLN A 48 -2.09 -5.87 17.40
CA GLN A 48 -1.36 -7.13 17.23
C GLN A 48 -2.21 -8.34 17.69
N GLU A 49 -2.99 -8.20 18.77
CA GLU A 49 -3.90 -9.24 19.25
C GLU A 49 -4.99 -9.63 18.24
N ASP A 50 -5.37 -8.73 17.33
CA ASP A 50 -6.33 -9.03 16.25
C ASP A 50 -5.66 -9.86 15.14
N PHE A 51 -4.37 -9.60 14.85
CA PHE A 51 -3.60 -10.37 13.87
C PHE A 51 -3.24 -11.76 14.39
N ASP A 52 -2.91 -11.90 15.68
CA ASP A 52 -2.54 -13.18 16.30
C ASP A 52 -3.72 -14.19 16.36
N LYS A 53 -4.95 -13.75 16.07
CA LYS A 53 -6.15 -14.60 16.01
C LYS A 53 -6.42 -15.22 14.63
N PHE A 54 -5.66 -14.83 13.59
CA PHE A 54 -5.74 -15.39 12.24
C PHE A 54 -4.68 -16.48 12.04
#